data_AF-R2VFU3-F1
#
_entry.id   AF-R2VFU3-F1
#
_cell.length_a   1.000
_cell.length_b   1.000
_cell.length_c   1.000
_cell.angle_alpha   90.00
_cell.angle_beta   90.00
_cell.angle_gamma   90.00
#
_symmetry.space_group_name_H-M   'P 1'
#
loop_
_entity.id
_entity.type
_entity.pdbx_description
1 polymer ?
#
loop_
_entity_poly.entity_id
_entity_poly.type
_entity_poly.pdbx_seq_one_letter_code
_entity_poly.pdbx_strand_id
1 'polypeptide(L)'
;MTEEKNKINQIYDTLVDSEEPGLNIKEKEILHPEDSNGEAAEEFKSSPQTKPMSDSSLNYYDNREENYQDLLNLIDDAEKEIADLKFRKVLMESDFPTLLDYFKKIFIEESLSASAIAKGALLEYFTFELIKPLQNHELHLSTNEFSTWESKHFNLSYRLTSTNEINFSFMMPTSDGRFRSEKIKLMEVYPATMSVRVLNDAVLTLLKDCYNKHIYTSGQNSMFSREMNDVMAHMKDLGFDFDENLLDNSQPLDVAVDLHHTTPTDVLDKIFITTMNNENYDFKKIDETSYLIVLDGNQTVTINQNNENQVSSLKLNTDRKNKSLIEFFGSYPFLVPLTITD
;
A
#
# COMPACT_ATOMS: atom_id res chain seq x y z
N MET A 1 -8.84 15.22 -23.28
CA MET A 1 -9.13 16.02 -22.07
C MET A 1 -10.58 15.93 -21.58
N THR A 2 -11.55 15.47 -22.38
CA THR A 2 -12.93 15.18 -21.89
C THR A 2 -13.11 13.73 -21.42
N GLU A 3 -12.33 12.78 -21.96
CA GLU A 3 -12.38 11.36 -21.56
C GLU A 3 -11.74 11.08 -20.18
N GLU A 4 -10.85 11.95 -19.67
CA GLU A 4 -10.23 11.79 -18.34
C GLU A 4 -11.16 12.23 -17.20
N LYS A 5 -12.06 13.19 -17.43
CA LYS A 5 -13.01 13.66 -16.41
C LYS A 5 -14.14 12.66 -16.14
N ASN A 6 -14.60 11.95 -17.17
CA ASN A 6 -15.67 10.94 -17.00
C ASN A 6 -15.20 9.66 -16.30
N LYS A 7 -13.89 9.32 -16.36
CA LYS A 7 -13.35 8.21 -15.57
C LYS A 7 -13.32 8.50 -14.08
N ILE A 8 -13.01 9.75 -13.69
CA ILE A 8 -12.89 10.13 -12.28
C ILE A 8 -14.24 10.03 -11.55
N ASN A 9 -15.35 10.42 -12.18
CA ASN A 9 -16.66 10.40 -11.53
C ASN A 9 -17.28 9.00 -11.42
N GLN A 10 -16.99 8.08 -12.34
CA GLN A 10 -17.44 6.68 -12.23
C GLN A 10 -16.67 5.87 -11.17
N ILE A 11 -15.52 6.36 -10.70
CA ILE A 11 -14.67 5.66 -9.72
C ILE A 11 -15.19 5.83 -8.28
N TYR A 12 -15.84 6.94 -7.95
CA TYR A 12 -16.27 7.23 -6.58
C TYR A 12 -17.55 6.48 -6.15
N ASP A 13 -18.39 6.05 -7.10
CA ASP A 13 -19.60 5.27 -6.82
C ASP A 13 -19.30 3.82 -6.37
N THR A 14 -18.07 3.33 -6.55
CA THR A 14 -17.68 1.97 -6.09
C THR A 14 -17.22 1.90 -4.63
N LEU A 15 -17.21 3.03 -3.92
CA LEU A 15 -16.84 3.09 -2.50
C LEU A 15 -18.04 2.89 -1.54
N VAL A 16 -19.27 2.78 -2.05
CA VAL A 16 -20.49 2.52 -1.28
C VAL A 16 -21.48 1.73 -2.15
N ASP A 17 -21.90 0.53 -1.75
CA ASP A 17 -22.99 -0.22 -2.41
C ASP A 17 -24.27 0.63 -2.45
N SER A 18 -24.76 0.99 -3.64
CA SER A 18 -26.12 1.52 -3.87
C SER A 18 -26.62 1.08 -5.24
N GLU A 19 -27.73 0.35 -5.28
CA GLU A 19 -28.47 -0.02 -6.49
C GLU A 19 -29.19 1.21 -7.14
N GLU A 20 -29.39 1.12 -8.47
CA GLU A 20 -30.34 1.88 -9.35
C GLU A 20 -29.82 3.00 -10.29
N PRO A 21 -30.49 3.21 -11.46
CA PRO A 21 -29.79 3.31 -12.74
C PRO A 21 -29.69 4.72 -13.38
N GLY A 22 -28.51 4.98 -13.95
CA GLY A 22 -28.26 5.53 -15.29
C GLY A 22 -29.00 6.79 -15.76
N LEU A 23 -28.37 7.96 -15.57
CA LEU A 23 -28.71 9.21 -16.29
C LEU A 23 -27.59 9.60 -17.27
N ASN A 24 -27.93 9.64 -18.57
CA ASN A 24 -27.05 10.09 -19.65
C ASN A 24 -26.94 11.63 -19.64
N ILE A 25 -25.73 12.17 -19.47
CA ILE A 25 -25.45 13.61 -19.51
C ILE A 25 -25.05 13.99 -20.96
N LYS A 26 -25.77 14.95 -21.57
CA LYS A 26 -25.35 15.64 -22.80
C LYS A 26 -24.58 16.92 -22.43
N GLU A 27 -23.43 17.16 -23.07
CA GLU A 27 -22.64 18.39 -22.94
C GLU A 27 -23.46 19.64 -23.28
N LYS A 28 -23.36 20.68 -22.43
CA LYS A 28 -24.02 21.97 -22.64
C LYS A 28 -23.20 22.84 -23.61
N GLU A 29 -23.88 23.35 -24.63
CA GLU A 29 -23.40 24.40 -25.54
C GLU A 29 -23.42 25.76 -24.82
N ILE A 30 -22.33 26.52 -24.93
CA ILE A 30 -22.20 27.85 -24.31
C ILE A 30 -22.74 28.89 -25.29
N LEU A 31 -23.83 29.58 -24.93
CA LEU A 31 -24.35 30.72 -25.69
C LEU A 31 -23.78 32.03 -25.13
N HIS A 32 -23.08 32.78 -25.99
CA HIS A 32 -22.76 34.19 -25.77
C HIS A 32 -23.89 35.06 -26.36
N PRO A 33 -24.42 36.05 -25.62
CA PRO A 33 -25.35 37.01 -26.18
C PRO A 33 -24.55 38.10 -26.89
N GLU A 34 -24.72 38.24 -28.22
CA GLU A 34 -24.35 39.47 -28.93
C GLU A 34 -25.57 40.21 -29.44
N ASP A 35 -25.44 41.53 -29.35
CA ASP A 35 -26.45 42.56 -29.50
C ASP A 35 -26.99 42.73 -30.94
N SER A 36 -28.22 43.21 -30.97
CA SER A 36 -29.08 43.65 -32.07
C SER A 36 -28.47 44.57 -33.14
N ASN A 37 -28.80 44.33 -34.42
CA ASN A 37 -29.58 45.24 -35.31
C ASN A 37 -29.45 44.88 -36.81
N GLY A 38 -30.54 44.95 -37.57
CA GLY A 38 -30.51 45.12 -39.04
C GLY A 38 -31.64 44.45 -39.83
N GLU A 39 -32.49 45.27 -40.46
CA GLU A 39 -33.74 44.98 -41.17
C GLU A 39 -33.61 44.24 -42.52
N ALA A 40 -34.63 43.47 -42.90
CA ALA A 40 -35.28 43.52 -44.24
C ALA A 40 -36.55 42.64 -44.26
N ALA A 41 -37.65 43.19 -44.78
CA ALA A 41 -38.97 42.57 -44.89
C ALA A 41 -39.25 42.04 -46.31
N GLU A 42 -40.04 40.97 -46.44
CA GLU A 42 -40.99 40.76 -47.55
C GLU A 42 -42.08 39.72 -47.19
N GLU A 43 -43.23 39.81 -47.86
CA GLU A 43 -44.60 39.63 -47.37
C GLU A 43 -45.32 38.27 -47.66
N PHE A 44 -46.21 37.88 -46.72
CA PHE A 44 -47.58 37.29 -46.84
C PHE A 44 -47.87 36.00 -47.66
N LYS A 45 -48.49 34.94 -47.12
CA LYS A 45 -49.95 34.69 -46.78
C LYS A 45 -50.03 33.21 -46.28
N SER A 46 -50.91 32.70 -45.41
CA SER A 46 -52.31 32.98 -45.10
C SER A 46 -52.83 32.10 -43.92
N SER A 47 -53.74 32.69 -43.14
CA SER A 47 -54.90 32.10 -42.46
C SER A 47 -54.82 31.61 -40.99
N PRO A 48 -55.83 31.98 -40.16
CA PRO A 48 -55.76 31.90 -38.71
C PRO A 48 -56.41 30.61 -38.19
N GLN A 49 -55.65 29.80 -37.45
CA GLN A 49 -56.24 28.85 -36.51
C GLN A 49 -56.13 29.44 -35.11
N THR A 50 -57.25 30.00 -34.65
CA THR A 50 -57.58 30.15 -33.24
C THR A 50 -57.42 28.80 -32.54
N LYS A 51 -56.24 28.58 -31.96
CA LYS A 51 -56.12 27.69 -30.81
C LYS A 51 -56.54 28.48 -29.57
N PRO A 52 -57.37 27.91 -28.69
CA PRO A 52 -57.78 28.59 -27.47
C PRO A 52 -56.51 28.95 -26.67
N MET A 53 -56.45 30.18 -26.18
CA MET A 53 -55.55 30.55 -25.08
C MET A 53 -55.85 29.58 -23.93
N SER A 54 -55.02 28.56 -23.79
CA SER A 54 -54.99 27.70 -22.62
C SER A 54 -53.86 28.20 -21.76
N ASP A 55 -54.19 29.03 -20.77
CA ASP A 55 -53.48 29.24 -19.50
C ASP A 55 -51.95 29.04 -19.51
N SER A 56 -51.22 29.62 -20.47
CA SER A 56 -49.76 29.52 -20.53
C SER A 56 -49.06 30.63 -19.72
N SER A 57 -49.80 31.36 -18.91
CA SER A 57 -49.31 32.49 -18.11
C SER A 57 -48.89 32.11 -16.69
N LEU A 58 -48.66 30.82 -16.42
CA LEU A 58 -48.24 30.34 -15.09
C LEU A 58 -47.04 29.36 -15.09
N ASN A 59 -46.32 29.19 -16.20
CA ASN A 59 -45.14 28.30 -16.23
C ASN A 59 -43.79 29.02 -16.01
N TYR A 60 -43.77 30.34 -15.84
CA TYR A 60 -42.52 31.08 -15.60
C TYR A 60 -42.13 31.10 -14.11
N TYR A 61 -43.11 31.14 -13.21
CA TYR A 61 -42.88 31.21 -11.77
C TYR A 61 -42.68 29.84 -11.12
N ASP A 62 -43.35 28.80 -11.61
CA ASP A 62 -43.16 27.43 -11.10
C ASP A 62 -41.76 26.89 -11.45
N ASN A 63 -41.27 27.17 -12.66
CA ASN A 63 -39.87 26.88 -13.04
C ASN A 63 -38.85 27.72 -12.26
N ARG A 64 -39.22 28.88 -11.69
CA ARG A 64 -38.26 29.76 -11.01
C ARG A 64 -37.84 29.20 -9.66
N GLU A 65 -38.77 28.62 -8.91
CA GLU A 65 -38.45 28.02 -7.61
C GLU A 65 -37.61 26.74 -7.80
N GLU A 66 -37.98 25.88 -8.76
CA GLU A 66 -37.18 24.69 -9.11
C GLU A 66 -35.77 25.08 -9.57
N ASN A 67 -35.65 26.04 -10.51
CA ASN A 67 -34.35 26.56 -10.93
C ASN A 67 -33.56 27.23 -9.80
N TYR A 68 -34.23 27.85 -8.83
CA TYR A 68 -33.57 28.45 -7.67
C TYR A 68 -33.01 27.37 -6.74
N GLN A 69 -33.77 26.32 -6.45
CA GLN A 69 -33.29 25.18 -5.66
C GLN A 69 -32.16 24.45 -6.38
N ASP A 70 -32.26 24.23 -7.69
CA ASP A 70 -31.19 23.66 -8.51
C ASP A 70 -29.91 24.50 -8.46
N LEU A 71 -30.05 25.83 -8.56
CA LEU A 71 -28.92 26.75 -8.46
C LEU A 71 -28.30 26.71 -7.05
N LEU A 72 -29.10 26.62 -5.99
CA LEU A 72 -28.58 26.46 -4.63
C LEU A 72 -27.82 25.14 -4.46
N ASN A 73 -28.32 24.03 -5.03
CA ASN A 73 -27.62 22.74 -5.02
C ASN A 73 -26.29 22.81 -5.77
N LEU A 74 -26.26 23.46 -6.95
CA LEU A 74 -25.03 23.68 -7.71
C LEU A 74 -23.99 24.51 -6.94
N ILE A 75 -24.44 25.52 -6.19
CA ILE A 75 -23.56 26.32 -5.34
C ILE A 75 -23.01 25.46 -4.19
N ASP A 76 -23.86 24.71 -3.51
CA ASP A 76 -23.44 23.83 -2.39
C ASP A 76 -22.43 22.77 -2.86
N ASP A 77 -22.64 22.17 -4.03
CA ASP A 77 -21.70 21.22 -4.63
C ASP A 77 -20.37 21.89 -5.00
N ALA A 78 -20.40 23.08 -5.60
CA ALA A 78 -19.19 23.85 -5.90
C ALA A 78 -18.44 24.27 -4.63
N GLU A 79 -19.14 24.63 -3.56
CA GLU A 79 -18.54 24.99 -2.27
C GLU A 79 -17.86 23.77 -1.62
N LYS A 80 -18.46 22.58 -1.69
CA LYS A 80 -17.83 21.32 -1.26
C LYS A 80 -16.59 20.99 -2.08
N GLU A 81 -16.65 21.12 -3.41
CA GLU A 81 -15.50 20.87 -4.29
C GLU A 81 -14.35 21.84 -3.98
N ILE A 82 -14.65 23.13 -3.77
CA ILE A 82 -13.65 24.13 -3.38
C ILE A 82 -13.06 23.82 -2.01
N ALA A 83 -13.87 23.36 -1.04
CA ALA A 83 -13.39 22.97 0.28
C ALA A 83 -12.42 21.77 0.17
N ASP A 84 -12.73 20.78 -0.64
CA ASP A 84 -11.86 19.63 -0.91
C ASP A 84 -10.54 20.04 -1.58
N LEU A 85 -10.59 20.94 -2.56
CA LEU A 85 -9.38 21.46 -3.21
C LEU A 85 -8.50 22.24 -2.23
N LYS A 86 -9.11 23.06 -1.36
CA LYS A 86 -8.39 23.77 -0.30
C LYS A 86 -7.75 22.80 0.68
N PHE A 87 -8.46 21.75 1.08
CA PHE A 87 -7.93 20.75 1.99
C PHE A 87 -6.77 19.98 1.37
N ARG A 88 -6.91 19.51 0.12
CA ARG A 88 -5.82 18.86 -0.62
C ARG A 88 -4.58 19.74 -0.72
N LYS A 89 -4.74 21.03 -0.98
CA LYS A 89 -3.63 21.99 -0.96
C LYS A 89 -2.94 22.01 0.40
N VAL A 90 -3.70 22.09 1.49
CA VAL A 90 -3.15 22.06 2.86
C VAL A 90 -2.37 20.78 3.09
N LEU A 91 -2.90 19.62 2.68
CA LEU A 91 -2.21 18.34 2.83
C LEU A 91 -0.88 18.30 2.06
N MET A 92 -0.84 18.81 0.83
CA MET A 92 0.40 18.89 0.03
C MET A 92 1.49 19.77 0.65
N GLU A 93 1.08 20.79 1.40
CA GLU A 93 1.98 21.76 2.04
C GLU A 93 2.33 21.34 3.48
N SER A 94 1.71 20.28 4.00
CA SER A 94 1.84 19.82 5.39
C SER A 94 3.09 18.97 5.62
N ASP A 95 3.66 19.08 6.81
CA ASP A 95 4.64 18.13 7.32
C ASP A 95 3.98 16.88 7.92
N PHE A 96 4.79 15.87 8.24
CA PHE A 96 4.28 14.62 8.80
C PHE A 96 3.46 14.79 10.10
N PRO A 97 3.89 15.59 11.11
CA PRO A 97 3.09 15.85 12.30
C PRO A 97 1.70 16.42 11.99
N THR A 98 1.60 17.33 11.03
CA THR A 98 0.31 17.90 10.60
C THR A 98 -0.56 16.86 9.90
N LEU A 99 0.01 16.02 9.03
CA LEU A 99 -0.71 14.91 8.41
C LEU A 99 -1.22 13.90 9.44
N LEU A 100 -0.41 13.59 10.46
CA LEU A 100 -0.79 12.71 11.56
C LEU A 100 -1.94 13.28 12.40
N ASP A 101 -1.93 14.58 12.68
CA ASP A 101 -3.02 15.27 13.39
C ASP A 101 -4.33 15.19 12.59
N TYR A 102 -4.30 15.45 11.28
CA TYR A 102 -5.47 15.26 10.42
C TYR A 102 -5.93 13.81 10.38
N PHE A 103 -5.01 12.85 10.31
CA PHE A 103 -5.33 11.42 10.34
C PHE A 103 -6.08 11.07 11.62
N LYS A 104 -5.59 11.52 12.78
CA LYS A 104 -6.24 11.30 14.07
C LYS A 104 -7.63 11.92 14.13
N LYS A 105 -7.77 13.18 13.73
CA LYS A 105 -9.08 13.89 13.75
C LYS A 105 -10.12 13.27 12.82
N ILE A 106 -9.70 12.76 11.66
CA ILE A 106 -10.62 12.26 10.63
C ILE A 106 -10.97 10.78 10.83
N PHE A 107 -9.99 9.92 11.15
CA PHE A 107 -10.19 8.48 11.19
C PHE A 107 -10.35 7.92 12.61
N ILE A 108 -9.70 8.51 13.61
CA ILE A 108 -9.64 7.95 14.97
C ILE A 108 -10.64 8.64 15.90
N GLU A 109 -10.61 9.96 15.96
CA GLU A 109 -11.46 10.76 16.85
C GLU A 109 -12.82 11.08 16.24
N GLU A 110 -12.91 11.01 14.91
CA GLU A 110 -14.09 11.43 14.12
C GLU A 110 -14.54 12.87 14.44
N SER A 111 -13.60 13.73 14.86
CA SER A 111 -13.85 15.13 15.22
C SER A 111 -13.87 16.08 14.01
N LEU A 112 -13.33 15.64 12.88
CA LEU A 112 -13.34 16.35 11.61
C LEU A 112 -13.96 15.49 10.50
N SER A 113 -15.04 15.99 9.88
CA SER A 113 -15.62 15.37 8.69
C SER A 113 -14.85 15.76 7.44
N ALA A 114 -14.63 14.80 6.55
CA ALA A 114 -13.95 14.98 5.28
C ALA A 114 -14.60 14.10 4.21
N SER A 115 -14.62 14.56 2.97
CA SER A 115 -15.13 13.78 1.84
C SER A 115 -14.28 12.52 1.60
N ALA A 116 -14.82 11.55 0.85
CA ALA A 116 -14.06 10.36 0.45
C ALA A 116 -12.79 10.73 -0.33
N ILE A 117 -12.89 11.77 -1.17
CA ILE A 117 -11.80 12.38 -1.93
C ILE A 117 -10.70 12.90 -1.00
N ALA A 118 -11.07 13.68 0.02
CA ALA A 118 -10.16 14.26 0.99
C ALA A 118 -9.46 13.19 1.85
N LYS A 119 -10.22 12.16 2.26
CA LYS A 119 -9.70 11.00 2.99
C LYS A 119 -8.68 10.21 2.17
N GLY A 120 -8.96 9.98 0.88
CA GLY A 120 -8.05 9.32 -0.05
C GLY A 120 -6.74 10.09 -0.21
N ALA A 121 -6.83 11.41 -0.41
CA ALA A 121 -5.64 12.27 -0.53
C ALA A 121 -4.80 12.29 0.75
N LEU A 122 -5.43 12.38 1.92
CA LEU A 122 -4.72 12.30 3.20
C LEU A 122 -3.97 10.97 3.34
N LEU A 123 -4.60 9.85 2.99
CA LEU A 123 -3.95 8.54 3.06
C LEU A 123 -2.78 8.43 2.07
N GLU A 124 -2.92 8.99 0.86
CA GLU A 124 -1.83 9.06 -0.12
C GLU A 124 -0.63 9.83 0.42
N TYR A 125 -0.82 11.09 0.85
CA TYR A 125 0.29 11.90 1.38
C TYR A 125 0.89 11.31 2.66
N PHE A 126 0.04 10.76 3.54
CA PHE A 126 0.51 10.11 4.76
C PHE A 126 1.38 8.90 4.45
N THR A 127 0.92 7.99 3.57
CA THR A 127 1.69 6.80 3.21
C THR A 127 2.96 7.14 2.44
N PHE A 128 2.93 8.16 1.58
CA PHE A 128 4.11 8.70 0.93
C PHE A 128 5.18 9.15 1.93
N GLU A 129 4.80 9.93 2.95
CA GLU A 129 5.76 10.39 3.96
C GLU A 129 6.38 9.24 4.77
N LEU A 130 5.65 8.13 4.98
CA LEU A 130 6.21 6.93 5.61
C LEU A 130 7.29 6.25 4.77
N ILE A 131 7.09 6.17 3.45
CA ILE A 131 7.98 5.44 2.54
C ILE A 131 8.91 6.35 1.72
N LYS A 132 8.99 7.62 2.10
CA LYS A 132 9.74 8.68 1.42
C LYS A 132 11.19 8.32 1.04
N PRO A 133 11.96 7.53 1.81
CA PRO A 133 13.31 7.11 1.39
C PRO A 133 13.36 6.39 0.04
N LEU A 134 12.25 5.75 -0.38
CA LEU A 134 12.14 5.12 -1.69
C LEU A 134 12.14 6.12 -2.84
N GLN A 135 12.00 7.43 -2.61
CA GLN A 135 12.19 8.45 -3.66
C GLN A 135 13.56 8.36 -4.34
N ASN A 136 14.59 7.94 -3.60
CA ASN A 136 15.92 7.66 -4.16
C ASN A 136 15.93 6.46 -5.13
N HIS A 137 14.83 5.72 -5.19
CA HIS A 137 14.60 4.49 -5.95
C HIS A 137 13.39 4.63 -6.89
N GLU A 138 13.20 5.82 -7.46
CA GLU A 138 12.19 6.09 -8.50
C GLU A 138 10.73 5.92 -7.99
N LEU A 139 10.47 6.23 -6.71
CA LEU A 139 9.13 6.16 -6.12
C LEU A 139 8.13 7.08 -6.84
N HIS A 140 7.03 6.49 -7.29
CA HIS A 140 5.89 7.22 -7.86
C HIS A 140 4.58 6.48 -7.58
N LEU A 141 3.45 7.19 -7.66
CA LEU A 141 2.14 6.56 -7.53
C LEU A 141 1.82 5.77 -8.81
N SER A 142 1.32 4.55 -8.66
CA SER A 142 0.96 3.69 -9.79
C SER A 142 -0.18 4.32 -10.62
N THR A 143 -0.06 4.25 -11.94
CA THR A 143 -1.15 4.59 -12.87
C THR A 143 -2.06 3.42 -13.19
N ASN A 144 -1.65 2.21 -12.80
CA ASN A 144 -2.30 0.95 -13.18
C ASN A 144 -3.07 0.31 -12.02
N GLU A 145 -2.61 0.54 -10.79
CA GLU A 145 -3.19 -0.06 -9.60
C GLU A 145 -3.47 0.99 -8.52
N PHE A 146 -4.69 0.98 -8.00
CA PHE A 146 -5.10 1.93 -6.99
C PHE A 146 -4.34 1.72 -5.66
N SER A 147 -4.14 2.79 -4.89
CA SER A 147 -3.45 2.78 -3.59
C SER A 147 -2.12 2.01 -3.60
N THR A 148 -1.33 2.20 -4.66
CA THR A 148 -0.07 1.49 -4.85
C THR A 148 1.03 2.47 -5.22
N TRP A 149 2.11 2.42 -4.46
CA TRP A 149 3.36 3.10 -4.74
C TRP A 149 4.30 2.16 -5.48
N GLU A 150 4.87 2.58 -6.60
CA GLU A 150 5.84 1.82 -7.38
C GLU A 150 7.22 2.40 -7.18
N SER A 151 8.19 1.54 -6.89
CA SER A 151 9.60 1.86 -6.93
C SER A 151 10.27 1.07 -8.05
N LYS A 152 11.55 1.31 -8.28
CA LYS A 152 12.37 0.56 -9.24
C LYS A 152 12.33 -0.96 -9.03
N HIS A 153 12.25 -1.43 -7.79
CA HIS A 153 12.46 -2.85 -7.47
C HIS A 153 11.20 -3.57 -7.00
N PHE A 154 10.20 -2.86 -6.50
CA PHE A 154 8.96 -3.44 -6.00
C PHE A 154 7.83 -2.41 -5.91
N ASN A 155 6.61 -2.92 -5.80
CA ASN A 155 5.41 -2.13 -5.59
C ASN A 155 4.92 -2.34 -4.16
N LEU A 156 4.46 -1.27 -3.50
CA LEU A 156 3.84 -1.25 -2.17
C LEU A 156 2.40 -0.78 -2.29
N SER A 157 1.45 -1.68 -2.07
CA SER A 157 0.06 -1.32 -1.88
C SER A 157 -0.23 -1.03 -0.43
N TYR A 158 -1.04 -0.01 -0.19
CA TYR A 158 -1.52 0.35 1.13
C TYR A 158 -3.04 0.27 1.20
N ARG A 159 -3.56 -0.14 2.36
CA ARG A 159 -5.00 -0.16 2.62
C ARG A 159 -5.28 0.19 4.07
N LEU A 160 -6.23 1.10 4.28
CA LEU A 160 -6.77 1.39 5.61
C LEU A 160 -7.74 0.25 6.02
N THR A 161 -7.55 -0.29 7.23
CA THR A 161 -8.42 -1.30 7.82
C THR A 161 -9.63 -0.67 8.49
N SER A 162 -10.62 -1.49 8.88
CA SER A 162 -11.77 -1.04 9.68
C SER A 162 -11.39 -0.58 11.09
N THR A 163 -10.17 -0.89 11.54
CA THR A 163 -9.59 -0.51 12.83
C THR A 163 -8.63 0.69 12.70
N ASN A 164 -8.63 1.38 11.55
CA ASN A 164 -7.79 2.55 11.25
C ASN A 164 -6.28 2.27 11.22
N GLU A 165 -5.90 1.04 10.93
CA GLU A 165 -4.51 0.62 10.70
C GLU A 165 -4.20 0.69 9.20
N ILE A 166 -2.94 0.94 8.85
CA ILE A 166 -2.52 0.96 7.45
C ILE A 166 -1.72 -0.30 7.16
N ASN A 167 -2.25 -1.16 6.30
CA ASN A 167 -1.60 -2.39 5.89
C ASN A 167 -0.82 -2.16 4.60
N PHE A 168 0.50 -2.40 4.64
CA PHE A 168 1.34 -2.44 3.47
C PHE A 168 1.50 -3.87 2.97
N SER A 169 1.30 -4.07 1.67
CA SER A 169 1.57 -5.33 0.99
C SER A 169 2.44 -5.08 -0.22
N PHE A 170 3.42 -5.94 -0.48
CA PHE A 170 4.39 -5.72 -1.54
C PHE A 170 4.41 -6.84 -2.58
N MET A 171 4.95 -6.50 -3.75
CA MET A 171 5.24 -7.46 -4.82
C MET A 171 6.44 -6.99 -5.62
N MET A 172 7.36 -7.91 -5.90
CA MET A 172 8.50 -7.68 -6.79
C MET A 172 8.17 -8.17 -8.20
N PRO A 173 8.80 -7.60 -9.25
CA PRO A 173 8.66 -8.10 -10.61
C PRO A 173 9.19 -9.53 -10.70
N THR A 174 8.44 -10.39 -11.38
CA THR A 174 8.78 -11.81 -11.57
C THR A 174 9.42 -12.04 -12.94
N SER A 175 10.28 -13.06 -13.04
CA SER A 175 10.89 -13.46 -14.32
C SER A 175 9.91 -14.27 -15.19
N ASP A 176 10.05 -14.23 -16.51
CA ASP A 176 9.14 -14.88 -17.47
C ASP A 176 8.89 -16.37 -17.13
N GLY A 177 7.61 -16.69 -16.89
CA GLY A 177 7.10 -18.03 -16.64
C GLY A 177 6.86 -18.40 -15.17
N ARG A 178 7.37 -17.63 -14.21
CA ARG A 178 7.05 -17.79 -12.77
C ARG A 178 6.25 -16.58 -12.33
N PHE A 179 5.10 -16.81 -11.71
CA PHE A 179 4.22 -15.72 -11.31
C PHE A 179 3.75 -15.91 -9.88
N ARG A 180 3.59 -14.79 -9.18
CA ARG A 180 2.93 -14.73 -7.88
C ARG A 180 1.61 -13.99 -8.07
N SER A 181 0.51 -14.66 -7.73
CA SER A 181 -0.84 -14.09 -7.88
C SER A 181 -1.21 -13.07 -6.82
N GLU A 182 -0.59 -13.16 -5.64
CA GLU A 182 -0.98 -12.38 -4.46
C GLU A 182 0.19 -11.61 -3.87
N LYS A 183 -0.08 -10.36 -3.46
CA LYS A 183 0.88 -9.53 -2.74
C LYS A 183 1.21 -10.12 -1.37
N ILE A 184 2.45 -9.97 -0.95
CA ILE A 184 2.89 -10.40 0.38
C ILE A 184 2.55 -9.27 1.36
N LYS A 185 1.73 -9.55 2.38
CA LYS A 185 1.51 -8.58 3.47
C LYS A 185 2.82 -8.37 4.21
N LEU A 186 3.28 -7.12 4.29
CA LEU A 186 4.60 -6.76 4.78
C LEU A 186 4.56 -6.27 6.21
N MET A 187 3.76 -5.23 6.46
CA MET A 187 3.74 -4.54 7.75
C MET A 187 2.41 -3.85 7.96
N GLU A 188 2.10 -3.62 9.23
CA GLU A 188 0.92 -2.91 9.69
C GLU A 188 1.39 -1.68 10.48
N VAL A 189 0.88 -0.52 10.10
CA VAL A 189 1.21 0.76 10.74
C VAL A 189 0.02 1.18 11.58
N TYR A 190 0.30 1.60 12.81
CA TYR A 190 -0.69 2.04 13.79
C TYR A 190 -0.50 3.54 14.09
N PRO A 191 -1.10 4.46 13.32
CA PRO A 191 -0.95 5.90 13.53
C PRO A 191 -1.44 6.39 14.90
N ALA A 192 -2.38 5.67 15.52
CA ALA A 192 -2.89 6.01 16.85
C ALA A 192 -1.81 5.91 17.93
N THR A 193 -1.07 4.80 17.92
CA THR A 193 -0.05 4.45 18.91
C THR A 193 1.37 4.79 18.47
N MET A 194 1.56 5.23 17.22
CA MET A 194 2.87 5.44 16.61
C MET A 194 3.73 4.17 16.67
N SER A 195 3.15 3.02 16.34
CA SER A 195 3.85 1.75 16.28
C SER A 195 3.75 1.11 14.90
N VAL A 196 4.69 0.23 14.58
CA VAL A 196 4.74 -0.54 13.34
C VAL A 196 5.05 -1.99 13.65
N ARG A 197 4.26 -2.90 13.08
CA ARG A 197 4.47 -4.33 13.17
C ARG A 197 4.87 -4.88 11.82
N VAL A 198 6.12 -5.30 11.67
CA VAL A 198 6.60 -6.02 10.49
C VAL A 198 6.23 -7.50 10.61
N LEU A 199 5.61 -8.05 9.57
CA LEU A 199 5.12 -9.42 9.58
C LEU A 199 6.26 -10.38 9.21
N ASN A 200 6.70 -11.18 10.19
CA ASN A 200 7.78 -12.16 10.00
C ASN A 200 7.48 -13.19 8.90
N ASP A 201 6.21 -13.55 8.70
CA ASP A 201 5.77 -14.41 7.59
C ASP A 201 6.12 -13.84 6.21
N ALA A 202 6.19 -12.51 6.07
CA ALA A 202 6.61 -11.86 4.84
C ALA A 202 8.06 -12.22 4.49
N VAL A 203 8.94 -12.18 5.49
CA VAL A 203 10.36 -12.48 5.36
C VAL A 203 10.57 -13.96 5.05
N LEU A 204 9.87 -14.85 5.75
CA LEU A 204 9.92 -16.29 5.48
C LEU A 204 9.38 -16.63 4.08
N THR A 205 8.31 -15.94 3.65
CA THR A 205 7.77 -16.08 2.30
C THR A 205 8.77 -15.64 1.23
N LEU A 206 9.50 -14.54 1.44
CA LEU A 206 10.56 -14.09 0.54
C LEU A 206 11.68 -15.12 0.39
N LEU A 207 12.08 -15.75 1.49
CA LEU A 207 13.08 -16.82 1.47
C LEU A 207 12.55 -18.04 0.70
N LYS A 208 11.30 -18.47 0.95
CA LYS A 208 10.64 -19.57 0.22
C LYS A 208 10.57 -19.28 -1.28
N ASP A 209 10.14 -18.08 -1.65
CA ASP A 209 10.00 -17.69 -3.06
C ASP A 209 11.34 -17.58 -3.78
N CYS A 210 12.43 -17.21 -3.09
CA CYS A 210 13.76 -17.10 -3.68
C CYS A 210 14.47 -18.46 -3.80
N TYR A 211 14.52 -19.23 -2.72
CA TYR A 211 15.42 -20.39 -2.63
C TYR A 211 14.75 -21.73 -2.91
N ASN A 212 13.42 -21.83 -2.75
CA ASN A 212 12.67 -23.05 -3.08
C ASN A 212 11.91 -22.87 -4.41
N LYS A 213 11.03 -21.88 -4.50
CA LYS A 213 10.22 -21.68 -5.71
C LYS A 213 10.94 -20.96 -6.85
N HIS A 214 12.11 -20.37 -6.58
CA HIS A 214 12.88 -19.49 -7.47
C HIS A 214 12.03 -18.50 -8.30
N ILE A 215 10.97 -17.95 -7.68
CA ILE A 215 10.14 -16.86 -8.23
C ILE A 215 10.94 -15.56 -8.20
N TYR A 216 11.66 -15.33 -7.11
CA TYR A 216 12.53 -14.20 -6.91
C TYR A 216 13.99 -14.63 -6.88
N THR A 217 14.89 -13.66 -7.04
CA THR A 217 16.33 -13.86 -6.94
C THR A 217 16.88 -13.34 -5.62
N SER A 218 18.02 -13.88 -5.19
CA SER A 218 18.70 -13.40 -3.97
C SER A 218 19.08 -11.92 -4.07
N GLY A 219 19.42 -11.44 -5.28
CA GLY A 219 19.68 -10.04 -5.54
C GLY A 219 18.46 -9.15 -5.33
N GLN A 220 17.28 -9.58 -5.78
CA GLN A 220 16.02 -8.86 -5.53
C GLN A 220 15.70 -8.79 -4.04
N ASN A 221 15.79 -9.92 -3.31
CA ASN A 221 15.56 -9.95 -1.87
C ASN A 221 16.54 -9.04 -1.12
N SER A 222 17.81 -8.99 -1.53
CA SER A 222 18.83 -8.13 -0.92
C SER A 222 18.54 -6.65 -1.13
N MET A 223 18.14 -6.25 -2.35
CA MET A 223 17.75 -4.87 -2.64
C MET A 223 16.50 -4.45 -1.85
N PHE A 224 15.50 -5.33 -1.81
CA PHE A 224 14.31 -5.13 -0.99
C PHE A 224 14.65 -4.94 0.49
N SER A 225 15.49 -5.81 1.06
CA SER A 225 15.92 -5.72 2.46
C SER A 225 16.59 -4.38 2.75
N ARG A 226 17.52 -3.95 1.90
CA ARG A 226 18.22 -2.67 2.06
C ARG A 226 17.24 -1.49 2.02
N GLU A 227 16.41 -1.43 1.00
CA GLU A 227 15.48 -0.31 0.78
C GLU A 227 14.40 -0.23 1.87
N MET A 228 13.92 -1.37 2.36
CA MET A 228 13.00 -1.39 3.50
C MET A 228 13.68 -1.01 4.81
N ASN A 229 14.97 -1.28 4.99
CA ASN A 229 15.69 -0.79 6.17
C ASN A 229 15.85 0.73 6.16
N ASP A 230 16.04 1.35 4.99
CA ASP A 230 16.01 2.82 4.86
C ASP A 230 14.62 3.37 5.24
N VAL A 231 13.54 2.71 4.80
CA VAL A 231 12.16 3.06 5.19
C VAL A 231 11.94 2.93 6.70
N MET A 232 12.36 1.82 7.31
CA MET A 232 12.19 1.61 8.75
C MET A 232 13.00 2.62 9.57
N ALA A 233 14.23 2.94 9.16
CA ALA A 233 15.03 3.98 9.81
C ALA A 233 14.34 5.35 9.76
N HIS A 234 13.81 5.73 8.59
CA HIS A 234 13.05 6.96 8.43
C HIS A 234 11.75 6.97 9.25
N MET A 235 11.01 5.88 9.31
CA MET A 235 9.81 5.78 10.16
C MET A 235 10.16 5.94 11.65
N LYS A 236 11.30 5.41 12.10
CA LYS A 236 11.82 5.67 13.46
C LYS A 236 12.14 7.15 13.67
N ASP A 237 12.72 7.83 12.68
CA ASP A 237 12.97 9.28 12.73
C ASP A 237 11.67 10.10 12.79
N LEU A 238 10.58 9.60 12.18
CA LEU A 238 9.23 10.17 12.32
C LEU A 238 8.59 9.90 13.70
N GLY A 239 9.22 9.08 14.53
CA GLY A 239 8.79 8.75 15.89
C GLY A 239 7.97 7.46 16.01
N PHE A 240 8.04 6.55 15.04
CA PHE A 240 7.41 5.23 15.15
C PHE A 240 8.30 4.23 15.90
N ASP A 241 7.68 3.47 16.79
CA ASP A 241 8.28 2.31 17.44
C ASP A 241 8.07 1.03 16.62
N PHE A 242 9.06 0.13 16.63
CA PHE A 242 9.03 -1.14 15.92
C PHE A 242 9.18 -2.31 16.90
N ASP A 243 8.34 -3.33 16.74
CA ASP A 243 8.53 -4.61 17.43
C ASP A 243 9.74 -5.36 16.86
N GLU A 244 10.31 -6.28 17.65
CA GLU A 244 11.35 -7.21 17.17
C GLU A 244 10.85 -7.98 15.94
N ASN A 245 11.64 -7.96 14.86
CA ASN A 245 11.25 -8.55 13.59
C ASN A 245 12.45 -9.05 12.79
N LEU A 246 12.18 -9.81 11.73
CA LEU A 246 13.20 -10.49 10.92
C LEU A 246 13.76 -9.64 9.77
N LEU A 247 13.27 -8.43 9.55
CA LEU A 247 13.68 -7.55 8.44
C LEU A 247 14.59 -6.40 8.89
N ASP A 248 14.38 -5.89 10.10
CA ASP A 248 15.14 -4.79 10.68
C ASP A 248 16.59 -5.21 10.98
N ASN A 249 17.54 -4.50 10.36
CA ASN A 249 18.97 -4.72 10.53
C ASN A 249 19.63 -3.67 11.41
N SER A 250 18.86 -2.81 12.10
CA SER A 250 19.43 -1.78 12.99
C SER A 250 20.13 -2.35 14.22
N GLN A 251 19.82 -3.59 14.59
CA GLN A 251 20.46 -4.34 15.66
C GLN A 251 20.95 -5.70 15.15
N PRO A 252 21.88 -6.36 15.85
CA PRO A 252 22.23 -7.73 15.54
C PRO A 252 21.03 -8.66 15.76
N LEU A 253 20.85 -9.62 14.85
CA LEU A 253 19.92 -10.73 15.07
C LEU A 253 20.40 -11.56 16.27
N ASP A 254 19.58 -11.61 17.31
CA ASP A 254 19.60 -12.64 18.36
C ASP A 254 18.17 -13.16 18.55
N VAL A 255 17.61 -13.73 17.49
CA VAL A 255 16.18 -14.09 17.41
C VAL A 255 16.03 -15.60 17.45
N ALA A 256 15.04 -16.06 18.23
CA ALA A 256 14.53 -17.42 18.16
C ALA A 256 13.33 -17.45 17.20
N VAL A 257 13.40 -18.33 16.19
CA VAL A 257 12.34 -18.57 15.22
C VAL A 257 11.79 -19.96 15.47
N ASP A 258 10.54 -20.04 15.89
CA ASP A 258 9.83 -21.32 15.97
C ASP A 258 9.41 -21.76 14.58
N LEU A 259 9.79 -22.99 14.23
CA LEU A 259 9.43 -23.65 12.99
C LEU A 259 8.28 -24.61 13.28
N HIS A 260 7.24 -24.54 12.45
CA HIS A 260 6.08 -25.43 12.51
C HIS A 260 6.38 -26.83 11.95
N HIS A 261 7.66 -27.24 11.91
CA HIS A 261 8.12 -28.52 11.35
C HIS A 261 9.41 -29.02 12.01
N THR A 262 9.61 -30.34 11.98
CA THR A 262 10.90 -30.97 12.29
C THR A 262 11.88 -30.74 11.15
N THR A 263 13.11 -30.36 11.46
CA THR A 263 14.17 -30.23 10.45
C THR A 263 14.49 -31.62 9.85
N PRO A 264 14.36 -31.81 8.53
CA PRO A 264 14.62 -33.11 7.89
C PRO A 264 16.07 -33.56 8.05
N THR A 265 16.30 -34.87 8.16
CA THR A 265 17.66 -35.43 8.27
C THR A 265 18.52 -35.12 7.06
N ASP A 266 17.95 -35.12 5.84
CA ASP A 266 18.71 -34.80 4.62
C ASP A 266 19.18 -33.35 4.58
N VAL A 267 18.43 -32.42 5.21
CA VAL A 267 18.85 -31.03 5.39
C VAL A 267 20.02 -30.95 6.36
N LEU A 268 19.96 -31.66 7.50
CA LEU A 268 21.06 -31.71 8.46
C LEU A 268 22.34 -32.30 7.84
N ASP A 269 22.20 -33.37 7.05
CA ASP A 269 23.34 -34.00 6.36
C ASP A 269 23.99 -33.07 5.34
N LYS A 270 23.18 -32.34 4.54
CA LYS A 270 23.70 -31.33 3.59
C LYS A 270 24.45 -30.20 4.30
N ILE A 271 23.94 -29.75 5.43
CA ILE A 271 24.60 -28.71 6.25
C ILE A 271 25.92 -29.26 6.80
N PHE A 272 25.93 -30.48 7.34
CA PHE A 272 27.14 -31.13 7.84
C PHE A 272 28.21 -31.27 6.74
N ILE A 273 27.83 -31.74 5.55
CA ILE A 273 28.76 -31.85 4.41
C ILE A 273 29.30 -30.48 4.02
N THR A 274 28.45 -29.46 3.97
CA THR A 274 28.84 -28.10 3.57
C THR A 274 29.81 -27.47 4.57
N THR A 275 29.54 -27.62 5.86
CA THR A 275 30.41 -27.12 6.93
C THR A 275 31.75 -27.85 6.97
N MET A 276 31.77 -29.17 6.78
CA MET A 276 33.02 -29.96 6.67
C MET A 276 33.90 -29.55 5.48
N ASN A 277 33.30 -29.06 4.39
CA ASN A 277 34.04 -28.60 3.21
C ASN A 277 34.55 -27.16 3.32
N ASN A 278 34.28 -26.47 4.45
CA ASN A 278 34.72 -25.08 4.66
C ASN A 278 35.45 -24.95 6.00
N GLU A 279 36.73 -24.63 5.95
CA GLU A 279 37.61 -24.53 7.13
C GLU A 279 37.15 -23.46 8.16
N ASN A 280 36.32 -22.50 7.74
CA ASN A 280 35.84 -21.43 8.61
C ASN A 280 34.52 -21.78 9.34
N TYR A 281 33.91 -22.92 9.02
CA TYR A 281 32.63 -23.34 9.60
C TYR A 281 32.82 -24.59 10.47
N ASP A 282 31.91 -24.78 11.41
CA ASP A 282 31.91 -25.94 12.31
C ASP A 282 30.48 -26.41 12.55
N PHE A 283 30.29 -27.73 12.70
CA PHE A 283 28.99 -28.34 12.98
C PHE A 283 29.12 -29.29 14.16
N LYS A 284 28.41 -28.98 15.24
CA LYS A 284 28.47 -29.72 16.49
C LYS A 284 27.09 -30.22 16.87
N LYS A 285 26.99 -31.51 17.14
CA LYS A 285 25.83 -32.07 17.86
C LYS A 285 26.02 -31.77 19.34
N ILE A 286 25.12 -30.98 19.93
CA ILE A 286 25.16 -30.64 21.37
C ILE A 286 24.56 -31.80 22.17
N ASP A 287 23.36 -32.24 21.78
CA ASP A 287 22.65 -33.38 22.36
C ASP A 287 21.84 -34.13 21.30
N GLU A 288 20.97 -35.06 21.69
CA GLU A 288 20.17 -35.85 20.73
C GLU A 288 19.19 -35.03 19.89
N THR A 289 18.84 -33.84 20.36
CA THR A 289 17.81 -32.96 19.82
C THR A 289 18.35 -31.58 19.41
N SER A 290 19.61 -31.26 19.72
CA SER A 290 20.18 -29.94 19.53
C SER A 290 21.48 -29.98 18.73
N TYR A 291 21.58 -29.09 17.75
CA TYR A 291 22.72 -28.93 16.85
C TYR A 291 23.17 -27.48 16.82
N LEU A 292 24.47 -27.25 16.81
CA LEU A 292 25.10 -25.93 16.70
C LEU A 292 25.93 -25.86 15.42
N ILE A 293 25.66 -24.83 14.65
CA ILE A 293 26.42 -24.46 13.45
C ILE A 293 27.17 -23.18 13.80
N VAL A 294 28.48 -23.21 13.72
CA VAL A 294 29.34 -22.02 13.84
C VAL A 294 29.78 -21.62 12.45
N LEU A 295 29.63 -20.35 12.14
CA LEU A 295 29.93 -19.73 10.85
C LEU A 295 31.09 -18.74 11.01
N ASP A 296 31.53 -18.15 9.90
CA ASP A 296 32.58 -17.15 9.93
C ASP A 296 32.20 -15.92 10.77
N GLY A 297 33.20 -15.34 11.42
CA GLY A 297 33.02 -14.18 12.30
C GLY A 297 32.13 -14.48 13.52
N ASN A 298 32.19 -15.71 14.05
CA ASN A 298 31.51 -16.16 15.27
C ASN A 298 29.97 -16.11 15.22
N GLN A 299 29.39 -16.02 14.03
CA GLN A 299 27.94 -16.13 13.86
C GLN A 299 27.51 -17.58 14.11
N THR A 300 26.34 -17.80 14.71
CA THR A 300 25.88 -19.15 15.05
C THR A 300 24.42 -19.39 14.70
N VAL A 301 24.11 -20.63 14.35
CA VAL A 301 22.74 -21.14 14.24
C VAL A 301 22.60 -22.35 15.15
N THR A 302 21.69 -22.27 16.11
CA THR A 302 21.31 -23.41 16.95
C THR A 302 19.98 -23.96 16.46
N ILE A 303 19.93 -25.26 16.20
CA ILE A 303 18.71 -25.99 15.82
C ILE A 303 18.31 -26.82 17.02
N ASN A 304 17.13 -26.57 17.59
CA ASN A 304 16.56 -27.41 18.63
C ASN A 304 15.33 -28.13 18.09
N GLN A 305 15.30 -29.45 18.20
CA GLN A 305 14.20 -30.28 17.73
C GLN A 305 13.37 -30.77 18.91
N ASN A 306 12.07 -30.52 18.87
CA ASN A 306 11.12 -31.14 19.78
C ASN A 306 10.45 -32.32 19.08
N ASN A 307 10.94 -33.52 19.38
CA ASN A 307 10.46 -34.77 18.78
C ASN A 307 9.02 -35.13 19.21
N GLU A 308 8.53 -34.65 20.36
CA GLU A 308 7.17 -34.92 20.82
C GLU A 308 6.13 -34.14 20.00
N ASN A 309 6.44 -32.88 19.68
CA ASN A 309 5.53 -31.98 18.98
C ASN A 309 5.83 -31.85 17.48
N GLN A 310 6.85 -32.55 16.97
CA GLN A 310 7.31 -32.47 15.58
C GLN A 310 7.60 -31.04 15.10
N VAL A 311 8.19 -30.23 15.98
CA VAL A 311 8.56 -28.83 15.70
C VAL A 311 10.04 -28.63 15.98
N SER A 312 10.64 -27.66 15.29
CA SER A 312 12.00 -27.21 15.55
C SER A 312 11.99 -25.74 15.93
N SER A 313 13.00 -25.29 16.65
CA SER A 313 13.30 -23.87 16.77
C SER A 313 14.71 -23.59 16.28
N LEU A 314 14.88 -22.45 15.62
CA LEU A 314 16.16 -21.93 15.21
C LEU A 314 16.50 -20.75 16.09
N LYS A 315 17.65 -20.79 16.76
CA LYS A 315 18.23 -19.59 17.35
C LYS A 315 19.34 -19.09 16.45
N LEU A 316 19.17 -17.90 15.90
CA LEU A 316 20.12 -17.23 15.03
C LEU A 316 20.83 -16.15 15.84
N ASN A 317 22.15 -16.19 15.85
CA ASN A 317 22.96 -15.16 16.47
C ASN A 317 23.99 -14.65 15.46
N THR A 318 23.88 -13.38 15.10
CA THR A 318 24.79 -12.72 14.15
C THR A 318 26.01 -12.08 14.82
N ASP A 319 26.24 -12.43 16.09
CA ASP A 319 27.18 -11.76 16.97
C ASP A 319 26.88 -10.26 17.05
N ARG A 320 27.86 -9.38 16.77
CA ARG A 320 27.69 -7.92 16.77
C ARG A 320 27.41 -7.36 15.37
N LYS A 321 27.09 -8.22 14.40
CA LYS A 321 26.84 -7.79 13.01
C LYS A 321 25.36 -7.53 12.81
N ASN A 322 25.05 -6.27 12.55
CA ASN A 322 23.74 -5.80 12.11
C ASN A 322 23.38 -6.44 10.75
N LYS A 323 22.42 -7.37 10.76
CA LYS A 323 21.91 -8.04 9.56
C LYS A 323 20.42 -8.31 9.71
N SER A 324 19.69 -8.25 8.61
CA SER A 324 18.35 -8.83 8.52
C SER A 324 18.43 -10.35 8.28
N LEU A 325 17.31 -11.06 8.49
CA LEU A 325 17.26 -12.50 8.21
C LEU A 325 17.55 -12.80 6.73
N ILE A 326 17.11 -11.92 5.84
CA ILE A 326 17.36 -12.00 4.40
C ILE A 326 18.86 -11.90 4.12
N GLU A 327 19.55 -10.94 4.74
CA GLU A 327 21.00 -10.75 4.57
C GLU A 327 21.81 -11.90 5.17
N PHE A 328 21.36 -12.43 6.31
CA PHE A 328 21.96 -13.60 6.94
C PHE A 328 21.91 -14.81 5.99
N PHE A 329 20.73 -15.16 5.49
CA PHE A 329 20.58 -16.28 4.56
C PHE A 329 21.13 -16.00 3.16
N GLY A 330 21.21 -14.73 2.75
CA GLY A 330 21.97 -14.32 1.57
C GLY A 330 23.45 -14.68 1.69
N SER A 331 24.02 -14.57 2.90
CA SER A 331 25.40 -14.96 3.20
C SER A 331 25.55 -16.49 3.31
N TYR A 332 24.52 -17.18 3.81
CA TYR A 332 24.53 -18.61 4.11
C TYR A 332 23.36 -19.36 3.44
N PRO A 333 23.32 -19.41 2.09
CA PRO A 333 22.17 -19.96 1.37
C PRO A 333 21.92 -21.44 1.64
N PHE A 334 22.95 -22.20 2.03
CA PHE A 334 22.83 -23.62 2.40
C PHE A 334 22.04 -23.86 3.69
N LEU A 335 21.80 -22.82 4.50
CA LEU A 335 20.97 -22.88 5.72
C LEU A 335 19.51 -22.55 5.47
N VAL A 336 19.17 -21.98 4.31
CA VAL A 336 17.80 -21.59 3.97
C VAL A 336 16.79 -22.75 4.07
N PRO A 337 17.12 -24.00 3.66
CA PRO A 337 16.23 -25.15 3.83
C PRO A 337 15.78 -25.43 5.27
N LEU A 338 16.45 -24.86 6.29
CA LEU A 338 15.98 -24.95 7.68
C LEU A 338 14.65 -24.22 7.89
N THR A 339 14.47 -23.08 7.21
CA THR A 339 13.32 -22.18 7.37
C THR A 339 12.16 -22.47 6.44
N ILE A 340 12.39 -23.27 5.39
CA ILE A 340 11.40 -23.54 4.35
C ILE A 340 11.00 -25.01 4.41
N THR A 341 9.72 -25.28 4.60
CA THR A 341 9.11 -26.56 4.25
C THR A 341 8.29 -26.42 2.97
N ASP A 342 8.19 -27.52 2.22
CA ASP A 342 7.32 -27.63 1.05
C ASP A 342 5.84 -27.51 1.44
#